data_AF-A0A433PQZ1-F1
#
_entry.id   AF-A0A433PQZ1-F1
#
_cell.length_a   1.000
_cell.length_b   1.000
_cell.length_c   1.000
_cell.angle_alpha   90.00
_cell.angle_beta   90.00
_cell.angle_gamma   90.00
#
_symmetry.space_group_name_H-M   'P 1'
#
loop_
_entity.id
_entity.type
_entity.pdbx_description
1 polymer ?
#
loop_
_entity_poly.entity_id
_entity_poly.type
_entity_poly.pdbx_seq_one_letter_code
_entity_poly.pdbx_strand_id
1 'polypeptide(L)'
;MNSTGSSDYTLPVTADGYPVIIVAWAAVEFTIISIGIILRKAVFDYSTLRLSCVIMGLLVVTLGVANAFRITNDIGEDTYSITRDLNMAVFLDLMVAITFDLGSRFYVLTRVNILYHLAILTTVLVNVALVVGLVLQQIPATFSLGNSISVAMRVSWPVALFFAYWYAFYPVISTKLDSPSAVVAVGVWYLAGMGFFLLVHIITICAVIPFPTDTYKELSIIDGAISTFIRMALLDFYSFPPSKRVIILMRNKWFPHSMGGAIVPIRATTASDQFELHMSPGTKLKDEEDSDVGVGSKSEIVLVSKPEMVAVHMA
;
A
#
# COMPACT_ATOMS: atom_id res chain seq x y z
N MET A 1 -17.30 -39.58 -49.49
CA MET A 1 -15.83 -39.50 -49.47
C MET A 1 -15.42 -38.89 -48.14
N ASN A 2 -14.81 -39.71 -47.28
CA ASN A 2 -14.13 -39.25 -46.08
C ASN A 2 -12.92 -38.41 -46.48
N SER A 3 -12.74 -37.24 -45.87
CA SER A 3 -11.42 -36.71 -45.60
C SER A 3 -11.37 -36.24 -44.15
N THR A 4 -11.07 -37.19 -43.28
CA THR A 4 -10.35 -36.97 -42.02
C THR A 4 -9.08 -36.18 -42.32
N GLY A 5 -9.15 -34.86 -42.19
CA GLY A 5 -7.99 -34.02 -41.92
C GLY A 5 -7.87 -33.90 -40.41
N SER A 6 -7.04 -34.75 -39.82
CA SER A 6 -6.65 -34.67 -38.41
C SER A 6 -5.98 -33.31 -38.15
N SER A 7 -6.73 -32.34 -37.65
CA SER A 7 -6.17 -31.20 -36.93
C SER A 7 -5.99 -31.61 -35.47
N ASP A 8 -5.19 -32.65 -35.23
CA ASP A 8 -4.57 -32.89 -33.94
C ASP A 8 -3.46 -31.84 -33.78
N TYR A 9 -3.85 -30.60 -33.51
CA TYR A 9 -3.00 -29.67 -32.79
C TYR A 9 -3.06 -30.04 -31.30
N THR A 10 -2.58 -31.22 -30.95
CA THR A 10 -2.31 -31.57 -29.54
C THR A 10 -0.92 -31.08 -29.19
N LEU A 11 -0.81 -29.88 -28.64
CA LEU A 11 0.28 -29.49 -27.73
C LEU A 11 -0.30 -28.57 -26.64
N PRO A 12 0.14 -28.64 -25.36
CA PRO A 12 1.10 -29.57 -24.76
C PRO A 12 0.58 -30.26 -23.46
N VAL A 13 0.99 -31.50 -23.21
CA VAL A 13 1.15 -32.00 -21.83
C VAL A 13 2.65 -32.24 -21.65
N THR A 14 3.42 -31.16 -21.61
CA THR A 14 4.79 -31.26 -21.11
C THR A 14 4.69 -31.32 -19.59
N ALA A 15 5.26 -32.39 -19.02
CA ALA A 15 5.48 -32.54 -17.60
C ALA A 15 5.96 -31.21 -17.01
N ASP A 16 5.31 -30.76 -15.93
CA ASP A 16 5.47 -29.44 -15.33
C ASP A 16 6.90 -28.94 -15.42
N GLY A 17 7.15 -27.93 -16.25
CA GLY A 17 8.49 -27.43 -16.46
C GLY A 17 9.10 -27.00 -15.13
N TYR A 18 10.35 -27.44 -14.85
CA TYR A 18 11.13 -26.97 -13.69
C TYR A 18 11.02 -25.45 -13.43
N PRO A 19 10.97 -24.56 -14.44
CA PRO A 19 10.74 -23.13 -14.20
C PRO A 19 9.43 -22.79 -13.49
N VAL A 20 8.32 -23.47 -13.80
CA VAL A 20 7.00 -23.25 -13.19
C VAL A 20 7.04 -23.60 -11.70
N ILE A 21 7.66 -24.74 -11.38
CA ILE A 21 7.84 -25.22 -10.01
C ILE A 21 8.65 -24.20 -9.20
N ILE A 22 9.80 -23.76 -9.74
CA ILE A 22 10.67 -22.80 -9.07
C ILE A 22 9.93 -21.48 -8.82
N VAL A 23 9.23 -20.94 -9.82
CA VAL A 23 8.50 -19.67 -9.69
C VAL A 23 7.36 -19.76 -8.67
N ALA A 24 6.58 -20.84 -8.70
CA ALA A 24 5.46 -21.03 -7.77
C ALA A 24 5.95 -21.13 -6.31
N TRP A 25 6.96 -21.94 -6.04
CA TRP A 25 7.48 -22.09 -4.67
C TRP A 25 8.29 -20.88 -4.20
N ALA A 26 9.03 -20.20 -5.07
CA ALA A 26 9.71 -18.96 -4.72
C ALA A 26 8.72 -17.86 -4.29
N ALA A 27 7.56 -17.77 -4.95
CA ALA A 27 6.49 -16.87 -4.52
C ALA A 27 5.96 -17.25 -3.14
N VAL A 28 5.73 -18.55 -2.88
CA VAL A 28 5.31 -19.03 -1.54
C VAL A 28 6.34 -18.66 -0.46
N GLU A 29 7.61 -18.96 -0.67
CA GLU A 29 8.68 -18.64 0.28
C GLU A 29 8.76 -17.14 0.56
N PHE A 30 8.72 -16.31 -0.48
CA PHE A 30 8.68 -14.86 -0.33
C PHE A 30 7.48 -14.44 0.51
N THR A 31 6.28 -14.95 0.23
CA THR A 31 5.07 -14.59 0.98
C THR A 31 5.15 -14.95 2.47
N ILE A 32 5.76 -16.10 2.81
CA ILE A 32 5.96 -16.55 4.20
C ILE A 32 6.97 -15.64 4.94
N ILE A 33 8.05 -15.25 4.28
CA ILE A 33 9.05 -14.35 4.87
C ILE A 33 8.43 -12.97 5.10
N SER A 34 7.77 -12.42 4.09
CA SER A 34 7.10 -11.12 4.12
C SER A 34 6.07 -11.03 5.24
N ILE A 35 5.19 -12.02 5.38
CA ILE A 35 4.21 -11.99 6.47
C ILE A 35 4.87 -12.00 7.85
N GLY A 36 5.97 -12.72 8.04
CA GLY A 36 6.73 -12.69 9.29
C GLY A 36 7.25 -11.28 9.61
N ILE A 37 7.67 -10.54 8.58
CA ILE A 37 8.13 -9.17 8.71
C ILE A 37 6.97 -8.22 9.02
N ILE A 38 5.85 -8.32 8.30
CA ILE A 38 4.63 -7.53 8.56
C ILE A 38 4.12 -7.80 9.97
N LEU A 39 4.06 -9.06 10.40
CA LEU A 39 3.63 -9.45 11.74
C LEU A 39 4.53 -8.84 12.81
N ARG A 40 5.85 -8.95 12.65
CA ARG A 40 6.81 -8.31 13.56
C ARG A 40 6.53 -6.81 13.66
N LYS A 41 6.32 -6.13 12.52
CA LYS A 41 6.00 -4.70 12.48
C LYS A 41 4.67 -4.36 13.14
N ALA A 42 3.64 -5.17 12.94
CA ALA A 42 2.33 -5.01 13.57
C ALA A 42 2.39 -5.18 15.10
N VAL A 43 3.28 -6.04 15.62
CA VAL A 43 3.50 -6.22 17.06
C VAL A 43 4.24 -5.03 17.67
N PHE A 44 5.28 -4.52 17.02
CA PHE A 44 6.07 -3.40 17.56
C PHE A 44 5.40 -2.03 17.44
N ASP A 45 4.57 -1.84 16.42
CA ASP A 45 3.90 -0.58 16.14
C ASP A 45 2.49 -0.88 15.63
N TYR A 46 1.61 -1.13 16.60
CA TYR A 46 0.26 -1.63 16.39
C TYR A 46 -0.62 -0.61 15.67
N SER A 47 -1.26 -1.08 14.61
CA SER A 47 -2.31 -0.38 13.88
C SER A 47 -3.30 -1.44 13.40
N THR A 48 -4.60 -1.14 13.48
CA THR A 48 -5.66 -2.02 12.96
C THR A 48 -5.45 -2.33 11.46
N LEU A 49 -4.98 -1.37 10.67
CA LEU A 49 -4.67 -1.61 9.25
C LEU A 49 -3.49 -2.55 9.06
N ARG A 50 -2.46 -2.47 9.90
CA ARG A 50 -1.32 -3.40 9.84
C ARG A 50 -1.73 -4.80 10.26
N LEU A 51 -2.62 -4.94 11.25
CA LEU A 51 -3.22 -6.22 11.58
C LEU A 51 -4.03 -6.78 10.40
N SER A 52 -4.82 -5.95 9.72
CA SER A 52 -5.51 -6.35 8.49
C SER A 52 -4.55 -6.79 7.39
N CYS A 53 -3.38 -6.14 7.25
CA CYS A 53 -2.32 -6.60 6.34
C CYS A 53 -1.78 -7.99 6.70
N VAL A 54 -1.64 -8.33 7.99
CA VAL A 54 -1.26 -9.69 8.41
C VAL A 54 -2.33 -10.70 8.01
N ILE A 55 -3.60 -10.41 8.29
CA ILE A 55 -4.72 -11.31 7.94
C ILE A 55 -4.77 -11.51 6.42
N MET A 56 -4.68 -10.43 5.64
CA MET A 56 -4.63 -10.50 4.19
C MET A 56 -3.39 -11.26 3.71
N GLY A 57 -2.24 -11.07 4.36
CA GLY A 57 -1.02 -11.81 4.08
C GLY A 57 -1.19 -13.32 4.26
N LEU A 58 -1.89 -13.77 5.30
CA LEU A 58 -2.20 -15.20 5.51
C LEU A 58 -3.08 -15.74 4.38
N LEU A 59 -4.06 -14.96 3.93
CA LEU A 59 -4.90 -15.32 2.79
C LEU A 59 -4.08 -15.40 1.49
N VAL A 60 -3.12 -14.49 1.28
CA VAL A 60 -2.21 -14.51 0.12
C VAL A 60 -1.26 -15.71 0.17
N VAL A 61 -0.72 -16.06 1.34
CA VAL A 61 0.09 -17.29 1.53
C VAL A 61 -0.75 -18.53 1.19
N THR A 62 -1.97 -18.60 1.70
CA THR A 62 -2.90 -19.71 1.42
C THR A 62 -3.17 -19.83 -0.08
N LEU A 63 -3.39 -18.70 -0.76
CA LEU A 63 -3.56 -18.66 -2.22
C LEU A 63 -2.28 -19.10 -2.96
N GLY A 64 -1.11 -18.69 -2.50
CA GLY A 64 0.19 -19.08 -3.07
C GLY A 64 0.44 -20.58 -2.95
N VAL A 65 0.19 -21.16 -1.77
CA VAL A 65 0.28 -22.60 -1.54
C VAL A 65 -0.73 -23.34 -2.41
N ALA A 66 -1.96 -22.85 -2.49
CA ALA A 66 -2.98 -23.45 -3.34
C ALA A 66 -2.58 -23.42 -4.82
N ASN A 67 -1.94 -22.33 -5.27
CA ASN A 67 -1.42 -22.21 -6.62
C ASN A 67 -0.27 -23.21 -6.89
N ALA A 68 0.63 -23.41 -5.93
CA ALA A 68 1.72 -24.39 -6.06
C ALA A 68 1.18 -25.83 -6.15
N PHE A 69 0.16 -26.17 -5.35
CA PHE A 69 -0.49 -27.50 -5.41
C PHE A 69 -1.30 -27.76 -6.70
N ARG A 70 -1.54 -26.75 -7.54
CA ARG A 70 -2.08 -26.98 -8.89
C ARG A 70 -1.10 -27.70 -9.79
N ILE A 71 0.21 -27.62 -9.54
CA ILE A 71 1.25 -28.32 -10.32
C ILE A 71 0.96 -29.83 -10.28
N THR A 72 0.83 -30.38 -9.07
CA THR A 72 0.52 -31.80 -8.84
C THR A 72 -0.94 -32.18 -9.08
N ASN A 73 -1.81 -31.23 -9.48
CA ASN A 73 -3.27 -31.38 -9.63
C ASN A 73 -4.00 -31.71 -8.30
N ASP A 74 -3.40 -31.44 -7.15
CA ASP A 74 -4.07 -31.66 -5.86
C ASP A 74 -5.22 -30.66 -5.63
N ILE A 75 -5.16 -29.50 -6.28
CA ILE A 75 -6.22 -28.48 -6.29
C ILE A 75 -6.70 -28.27 -7.73
N GLY A 76 -8.00 -28.44 -7.94
CA GLY A 76 -8.66 -28.20 -9.23
C GLY A 76 -8.77 -26.71 -9.57
N GLU A 77 -8.86 -26.40 -10.87
CA GLU A 77 -8.89 -25.04 -11.39
C GLU A 77 -10.07 -24.22 -10.83
N ASP A 78 -11.25 -24.82 -10.76
CA ASP A 78 -12.46 -24.14 -10.28
C ASP A 78 -12.32 -23.74 -8.80
N THR A 79 -11.77 -24.64 -7.97
CA THR A 79 -11.56 -24.37 -6.55
C THR A 79 -10.53 -23.26 -6.34
N TYR A 80 -9.45 -23.28 -7.12
CA TYR A 80 -8.46 -22.22 -7.12
C TYR A 80 -9.05 -20.89 -7.59
N SER A 81 -9.84 -20.90 -8.66
CA SER A 81 -10.48 -19.71 -9.23
C SER A 81 -11.38 -19.01 -8.20
N ILE A 82 -12.22 -19.78 -7.50
CA ILE A 82 -13.07 -19.27 -6.41
C ILE A 82 -12.22 -18.64 -5.30
N THR A 83 -11.18 -19.36 -4.85
CA THR A 83 -10.29 -18.88 -3.78
C THR A 83 -9.56 -17.59 -4.19
N ARG A 84 -9.11 -17.51 -5.44
CA ARG A 84 -8.45 -16.33 -6.01
C ARG A 84 -9.39 -15.13 -6.07
N ASP A 85 -10.62 -15.32 -6.52
CA ASP A 85 -11.60 -14.25 -6.67
C ASP A 85 -12.04 -13.70 -5.31
N LEU A 86 -12.26 -14.57 -4.31
CA LEU A 86 -12.50 -14.17 -2.92
C LEU A 86 -11.31 -13.39 -2.34
N ASN A 87 -10.08 -13.90 -2.53
CA ASN A 87 -8.87 -13.22 -2.10
C ASN A 87 -8.74 -11.84 -2.77
N MET A 88 -9.08 -11.73 -4.06
CA MET A 88 -9.04 -10.47 -4.80
C MET A 88 -10.03 -9.44 -4.25
N ALA A 89 -11.27 -9.84 -3.94
CA ALA A 89 -12.27 -8.94 -3.36
C ALA A 89 -11.78 -8.34 -2.02
N VAL A 90 -11.32 -9.21 -1.11
CA VAL A 90 -10.80 -8.77 0.20
C VAL A 90 -9.53 -7.93 0.04
N PHE A 91 -8.65 -8.28 -0.91
CA PHE A 91 -7.44 -7.51 -1.21
C PHE A 91 -7.78 -6.12 -1.73
N LEU A 92 -8.75 -6.01 -2.65
CA LEU A 92 -9.21 -4.73 -3.18
C LEU A 92 -9.74 -3.84 -2.04
N ASP A 93 -10.59 -4.38 -1.17
CA ASP A 93 -11.15 -3.64 -0.03
C ASP A 93 -10.06 -3.13 0.91
N LEU A 94 -9.08 -3.98 1.24
CA LEU A 94 -7.96 -3.58 2.07
C LEU A 94 -7.12 -2.49 1.41
N MET A 95 -6.83 -2.62 0.10
CA MET A 95 -6.05 -1.63 -0.63
C MET A 95 -6.76 -0.27 -0.69
N VAL A 96 -8.07 -0.25 -0.94
CA VAL A 96 -8.88 0.97 -0.90
C VAL A 96 -8.86 1.59 0.50
N ALA A 97 -9.00 0.77 1.55
CA ALA A 97 -8.93 1.24 2.94
C ALA A 97 -7.56 1.84 3.29
N ILE A 98 -6.47 1.19 2.88
CA ILE A 98 -5.09 1.69 3.00
C ILE A 98 -4.95 3.03 2.28
N THR A 99 -5.43 3.13 1.04
CA THR A 99 -5.34 4.34 0.25
C THR A 99 -6.16 5.48 0.87
N PHE A 100 -7.32 5.19 1.45
CA PHE A 100 -8.11 6.18 2.18
C PHE A 100 -7.45 6.63 3.49
N ASP A 101 -6.84 5.72 4.25
CA ASP A 101 -6.05 6.07 5.44
C ASP A 101 -4.91 7.02 5.08
N LEU A 102 -4.12 6.68 4.05
CA LEU A 102 -3.06 7.54 3.52
C LEU A 102 -3.62 8.89 3.07
N GLY A 103 -4.68 8.89 2.26
CA GLY A 103 -5.33 10.08 1.75
C GLY A 103 -5.82 11.00 2.87
N SER A 104 -6.47 10.45 3.90
CA SER A 104 -7.04 11.23 5.01
C SER A 104 -6.00 12.08 5.76
N ARG A 105 -4.73 11.65 5.74
CA ARG A 105 -3.60 12.37 6.35
C ARG A 105 -3.14 13.57 5.51
N PHE A 106 -3.46 13.59 4.22
CA PHE A 106 -3.14 14.69 3.31
C PHE A 106 -4.24 15.77 3.25
N TYR A 107 -5.46 15.48 3.71
CA TYR A 107 -6.58 16.43 3.73
C TYR A 107 -6.68 17.13 5.11
N VAL A 108 -6.61 18.46 5.10
CA VAL A 108 -6.73 19.31 6.31
C VAL A 108 -8.18 19.63 6.66
N LEU A 109 -9.06 19.84 5.68
CA LEU A 109 -10.43 20.36 5.90
C LEU A 109 -11.54 19.47 5.31
N THR A 110 -11.45 19.08 4.03
CA THR A 110 -12.53 18.38 3.31
C THR A 110 -12.09 17.01 2.82
N ARG A 111 -12.26 16.00 3.68
CA ARG A 111 -11.92 14.60 3.39
C ARG A 111 -12.93 13.91 2.47
N VAL A 112 -14.19 14.32 2.49
CA VAL A 112 -15.24 13.69 1.66
C VAL A 112 -15.45 14.55 0.42
N ASN A 113 -15.14 13.99 -0.76
CA ASN A 113 -15.32 14.65 -2.05
C ASN A 113 -15.85 13.65 -3.09
N ILE A 114 -16.04 14.11 -4.34
CA ILE A 114 -16.57 13.24 -5.40
C ILE A 114 -15.69 12.02 -5.68
N LEU A 115 -14.36 12.14 -5.55
CA LEU A 115 -13.42 11.05 -5.79
C LEU A 115 -13.53 9.97 -4.71
N TYR A 116 -13.73 10.37 -3.46
CA TYR A 116 -14.02 9.45 -2.36
C TYR A 116 -15.27 8.61 -2.64
N HIS A 117 -16.36 9.26 -3.05
CA HIS A 117 -17.61 8.56 -3.40
C HIS A 117 -17.46 7.66 -4.64
N LEU A 118 -16.74 8.10 -5.66
CA LEU A 118 -16.45 7.30 -6.85
C LEU A 118 -15.62 6.06 -6.52
N ALA A 119 -14.60 6.19 -5.66
CA ALA A 119 -13.79 5.06 -5.21
C ALA A 119 -14.63 4.03 -4.44
N ILE A 120 -15.49 4.46 -3.52
CA ILE A 120 -16.42 3.55 -2.82
C ILE A 120 -17.38 2.89 -3.81
N LEU A 121 -18.03 3.67 -4.66
CA LEU A 121 -19.02 3.17 -5.61
C LEU A 121 -18.42 2.11 -6.53
N THR A 122 -17.26 2.39 -7.11
CA THR A 122 -16.57 1.45 -8.02
C THR A 122 -16.11 0.19 -7.29
N THR A 123 -15.61 0.31 -6.06
CA THR A 123 -15.24 -0.84 -5.22
C THR A 123 -16.45 -1.74 -4.94
N VAL A 124 -17.56 -1.15 -4.51
CA VAL A 124 -18.82 -1.88 -4.25
C VAL A 124 -19.32 -2.57 -5.52
N LEU A 125 -19.29 -1.88 -6.67
CA LEU A 125 -19.72 -2.46 -7.94
C LEU A 125 -18.87 -3.67 -8.34
N VAL A 126 -17.54 -3.59 -8.20
CA VAL A 126 -16.62 -4.70 -8.49
C VAL A 126 -16.90 -5.89 -7.55
N ASN A 127 -17.06 -5.64 -6.25
CA ASN A 127 -17.35 -6.71 -5.29
C ASN A 127 -18.71 -7.38 -5.54
N VAL A 128 -19.76 -6.59 -5.80
CA VAL A 128 -21.08 -7.13 -6.11
C VAL A 128 -21.03 -7.98 -7.38
N ALA A 129 -20.35 -7.50 -8.43
CA ALA A 129 -20.20 -8.25 -9.66
C ALA A 129 -19.36 -9.53 -9.47
N LEU A 130 -18.32 -9.51 -8.62
CA LEU A 130 -17.58 -10.72 -8.25
C LEU A 130 -18.46 -11.73 -7.53
N VAL A 131 -19.24 -11.30 -6.54
CA VAL A 131 -20.17 -12.16 -5.80
C VAL A 131 -21.21 -12.77 -6.75
N VAL A 132 -21.79 -11.96 -7.65
CA VAL A 132 -22.73 -12.46 -8.68
C VAL A 132 -22.02 -13.47 -9.59
N GLY A 133 -20.81 -13.19 -10.04
CA GLY A 133 -20.01 -14.11 -10.86
C GLY A 133 -19.77 -15.44 -10.15
N LEU A 134 -19.37 -15.42 -8.88
CA LEU A 134 -19.16 -16.61 -8.05
C LEU A 134 -20.44 -17.42 -7.86
N VAL A 135 -21.57 -16.78 -7.59
CA VAL A 135 -22.87 -17.47 -7.46
C VAL A 135 -23.26 -18.15 -8.77
N LEU A 136 -23.07 -17.48 -9.91
CA LEU A 136 -23.39 -18.04 -11.22
C LEU A 136 -22.47 -19.20 -11.61
N GLN A 137 -21.22 -19.21 -11.14
CA GLN A 137 -20.30 -20.35 -11.31
C GLN A 137 -20.76 -21.60 -10.56
N GLN A 138 -21.57 -21.47 -9.48
CA GLN A 138 -22.10 -22.64 -8.78
C GLN A 138 -23.30 -23.29 -9.49
N ILE A 139 -23.85 -22.65 -10.52
CA ILE A 139 -25.01 -23.14 -11.27
C ILE A 139 -24.52 -23.62 -12.65
N PRO A 140 -24.61 -24.93 -12.96
CA PRO A 140 -24.06 -25.48 -14.21
C PRO A 140 -24.55 -24.78 -15.48
N ALA A 141 -25.82 -24.38 -15.52
CA ALA A 141 -26.42 -23.69 -16.66
C ALA A 141 -25.85 -22.27 -16.92
N THR A 142 -25.26 -21.64 -15.91
CA THR A 142 -24.72 -20.26 -16.00
C THR A 142 -23.21 -20.18 -15.76
N PHE A 143 -22.53 -21.31 -15.69
CA PHE A 143 -21.10 -21.40 -15.36
C PHE A 143 -20.24 -20.49 -16.26
N SER A 144 -20.44 -20.57 -17.58
CA SER A 144 -19.69 -19.76 -18.57
C SER A 144 -19.89 -18.26 -18.34
N LEU A 145 -21.12 -17.82 -18.06
CA LEU A 145 -21.42 -16.42 -17.75
C LEU A 145 -20.74 -15.98 -16.46
N GLY A 146 -20.78 -16.80 -15.41
CA GLY A 146 -20.09 -16.53 -14.15
C GLY A 146 -18.57 -16.42 -14.33
N ASN A 147 -17.96 -17.25 -15.19
CA ASN A 147 -16.54 -17.14 -15.53
C ASN A 147 -16.22 -15.85 -16.30
N SER A 148 -17.04 -15.47 -17.29
CA SER A 148 -16.86 -14.21 -18.02
C SER A 148 -16.94 -12.98 -17.12
N ILE A 149 -17.87 -12.98 -16.15
CA ILE A 149 -17.97 -11.90 -15.15
C ILE A 149 -16.73 -11.86 -14.26
N SER A 150 -16.25 -13.01 -13.77
CA SER A 150 -15.00 -13.08 -12.98
C SER A 150 -13.81 -12.51 -13.76
N VAL A 151 -13.63 -12.91 -15.03
CA VAL A 151 -12.57 -12.37 -15.90
C VAL A 151 -12.72 -10.85 -16.03
N ALA A 152 -13.91 -10.35 -16.36
CA ALA A 152 -14.14 -8.91 -16.50
C ALA A 152 -13.81 -8.15 -15.20
N MET A 153 -14.18 -8.70 -14.05
CA MET A 153 -13.90 -8.07 -12.76
C MET A 153 -12.41 -8.06 -12.41
N ARG A 154 -11.67 -9.13 -12.77
CA ARG A 154 -10.20 -9.19 -12.66
C ARG A 154 -9.47 -8.13 -13.48
N VAL A 155 -10.10 -7.62 -14.54
CA VAL A 155 -9.56 -6.51 -15.35
C VAL A 155 -10.02 -5.15 -14.81
N SER A 156 -11.20 -5.09 -14.20
CA SER A 156 -11.82 -3.83 -13.78
C SER A 156 -11.47 -3.36 -12.37
N TRP A 157 -11.05 -4.24 -11.46
CA TRP A 157 -10.67 -3.84 -10.08
C TRP A 157 -9.61 -2.72 -10.00
N PRO A 158 -8.64 -2.59 -10.94
CA PRO A 158 -7.70 -1.47 -10.90
C PRO A 158 -8.37 -0.11 -11.10
N VAL A 159 -9.56 -0.06 -11.69
CA VAL A 159 -10.34 1.18 -11.84
C VAL A 159 -10.76 1.72 -10.47
N ALA A 160 -11.17 0.84 -9.55
CA ALA A 160 -11.51 1.24 -8.19
C ALA A 160 -10.29 1.79 -7.44
N LEU A 161 -9.13 1.14 -7.59
CA LEU A 161 -7.88 1.65 -7.05
C LEU A 161 -7.45 2.96 -7.70
N PHE A 162 -7.64 3.14 -9.00
CA PHE A 162 -7.32 4.39 -9.67
C PHE A 162 -8.06 5.56 -9.02
N PHE A 163 -9.36 5.44 -8.77
CA PHE A 163 -10.12 6.48 -8.08
C PHE A 163 -9.68 6.67 -6.63
N ALA A 164 -9.37 5.59 -5.91
CA ALA A 164 -8.85 5.69 -4.54
C ALA A 164 -7.50 6.43 -4.51
N TYR A 165 -6.58 6.11 -5.42
CA TYR A 165 -5.28 6.78 -5.55
C TYR A 165 -5.45 8.23 -5.95
N TRP A 166 -6.30 8.50 -6.94
CA TRP A 166 -6.58 9.86 -7.37
C TRP A 166 -7.14 10.67 -6.19
N TYR A 167 -8.08 10.12 -5.43
CA TYR A 167 -8.56 10.73 -4.19
C TYR A 167 -7.42 11.00 -3.19
N ALA A 168 -6.60 9.99 -2.88
CA ALA A 168 -5.58 10.10 -1.84
C ALA A 168 -4.48 11.10 -2.19
N PHE A 169 -4.02 11.11 -3.44
CA PHE A 169 -2.90 11.93 -3.87
C PHE A 169 -3.33 13.25 -4.53
N TYR A 170 -4.63 13.51 -4.69
CA TYR A 170 -5.13 14.79 -5.20
C TYR A 170 -4.57 16.00 -4.43
N PRO A 171 -4.53 16.02 -3.08
CA PRO A 171 -3.92 17.12 -2.35
C PRO A 171 -2.46 17.30 -2.73
N VAL A 172 -1.67 16.21 -2.75
CA VAL A 172 -0.24 16.22 -3.09
C VAL A 172 0.04 16.77 -4.49
N ILE A 173 -0.83 16.46 -5.46
CA ILE A 173 -0.71 16.93 -6.85
C ILE A 173 -1.23 18.37 -7.00
N SER A 174 -2.30 18.72 -6.28
CA SER A 174 -2.99 20.02 -6.39
C SER A 174 -2.33 21.13 -5.57
N THR A 175 -1.47 20.78 -4.60
CA THR A 175 -0.82 21.78 -3.74
C THR A 175 0.07 22.69 -4.57
N LYS A 176 -0.34 23.97 -4.64
CA LYS A 176 0.60 25.09 -4.77
C LYS A 176 1.64 24.96 -3.65
N LEU A 177 2.89 25.29 -3.97
CA LEU A 177 4.15 25.04 -3.23
C LEU A 177 4.24 25.39 -1.72
N ASP A 178 3.13 25.70 -1.04
CA ASP A 178 3.06 26.12 0.36
C ASP A 178 2.83 24.96 1.35
N SER A 179 2.77 23.71 0.87
CA SER A 179 2.61 22.53 1.74
C SER A 179 3.93 22.07 2.36
N PRO A 180 3.92 21.57 3.61
CA PRO A 180 5.12 21.10 4.28
C PRO A 180 5.78 19.97 3.49
N SER A 181 7.02 20.22 3.06
CA SER A 181 7.80 19.36 2.16
C SER A 181 7.90 17.90 2.59
N ALA A 182 7.84 17.60 3.89
CA ALA A 182 7.87 16.24 4.43
C ALA A 182 6.62 15.43 4.07
N VAL A 183 5.43 16.05 4.09
CA VAL A 183 4.16 15.40 3.75
C VAL A 183 4.14 15.03 2.27
N VAL A 184 4.62 15.93 1.42
CA VAL A 184 4.76 15.69 -0.03
C VAL A 184 5.76 14.58 -0.31
N ALA A 185 6.91 14.55 0.37
CA ALA A 185 7.90 13.48 0.21
C ALA A 185 7.33 12.09 0.56
N VAL A 186 6.54 12.00 1.63
CA VAL A 186 5.89 10.74 2.04
C VAL A 186 4.78 10.36 1.06
N GLY A 187 4.00 11.33 0.57
CA GLY A 187 3.05 11.11 -0.52
C GLY A 187 3.71 10.54 -1.77
N VAL A 188 4.82 11.12 -2.20
CA VAL A 188 5.61 10.65 -3.36
C VAL A 188 6.17 9.24 -3.12
N TRP A 189 6.62 8.91 -1.91
CA TRP A 189 7.08 7.55 -1.57
C TRP A 189 6.00 6.48 -1.80
N TYR A 190 4.80 6.69 -1.26
CA TYR A 190 3.70 5.74 -1.42
C TYR A 190 3.16 5.72 -2.84
N LEU A 191 3.05 6.88 -3.49
CA LEU A 191 2.63 6.97 -4.89
C LEU A 191 3.58 6.21 -5.81
N ALA A 192 4.88 6.45 -5.70
CA ALA A 192 5.88 5.82 -6.54
C ALA A 192 5.99 4.31 -6.28
N GLY A 193 6.11 3.90 -5.01
CA GLY A 193 6.31 2.49 -4.66
C GLY A 193 5.07 1.64 -4.90
N MET A 194 3.94 2.00 -4.28
CA MET A 194 2.71 1.21 -4.46
C MET A 194 2.16 1.35 -5.88
N GLY A 195 2.27 2.53 -6.50
CA GLY A 195 1.86 2.74 -7.89
C GLY A 195 2.68 1.90 -8.88
N PHE A 196 3.99 1.76 -8.64
CA PHE A 196 4.84 0.86 -9.44
C PHE A 196 4.38 -0.60 -9.36
N PHE A 197 4.19 -1.14 -8.15
CA PHE A 197 3.73 -2.52 -7.98
C PHE A 197 2.34 -2.76 -8.58
N LEU A 198 1.41 -1.80 -8.42
CA LEU A 198 0.10 -1.88 -9.05
C LEU A 198 0.19 -1.88 -10.59
N LEU A 199 1.03 -1.02 -11.17
CA LEU A 199 1.23 -0.99 -12.62
C LEU A 199 1.78 -2.33 -13.13
N VAL A 200 2.79 -2.89 -12.45
CA VAL A 200 3.34 -4.21 -12.78
C VAL A 200 2.24 -5.27 -12.71
N HIS A 201 1.40 -5.25 -11.67
CA HIS A 201 0.29 -6.20 -11.51
C HIS A 201 -0.71 -6.11 -12.67
N ILE A 202 -1.10 -4.89 -13.07
CA ILE A 202 -2.03 -4.67 -14.18
C ILE A 202 -1.44 -5.20 -15.48
N ILE A 203 -0.17 -4.91 -15.76
CA ILE A 203 0.52 -5.38 -16.96
C ILE A 203 0.54 -6.92 -17.00
N THR A 204 0.84 -7.57 -15.87
CA THR A 204 0.88 -9.04 -15.78
C THR A 204 -0.49 -9.66 -16.06
N ILE A 205 -1.56 -9.11 -15.47
CA ILE A 205 -2.93 -9.59 -15.72
C ILE A 205 -3.26 -9.42 -17.20
N CYS A 206 -3.04 -8.22 -17.76
CA CYS A 206 -3.34 -7.92 -19.16
C CYS A 206 -2.59 -8.83 -20.15
N ALA A 207 -1.36 -9.21 -19.84
CA ALA A 207 -0.56 -10.10 -20.68
C ALA A 207 -1.10 -11.54 -20.70
N VAL A 208 -1.77 -11.99 -19.63
CA VAL A 208 -2.22 -13.38 -19.48
C VAL A 208 -3.66 -13.58 -19.98
N ILE A 209 -4.51 -12.54 -19.99
CA ILE A 209 -5.92 -12.60 -20.45
C ILE A 209 -6.12 -13.32 -21.80
N PRO A 210 -5.30 -13.08 -22.85
CA PRO A 210 -5.53 -13.70 -24.16
C PRO A 210 -5.36 -15.23 -24.16
N PHE A 211 -4.80 -15.80 -23.09
CA PHE A 211 -4.43 -17.21 -23.00
C PHE A 211 -5.44 -17.95 -22.08
N PRO A 212 -6.28 -18.83 -22.64
CA PRO A 212 -7.23 -19.61 -21.86
C PRO A 212 -6.52 -20.50 -20.84
N THR A 213 -7.01 -20.51 -19.60
CA THR A 213 -6.42 -21.29 -18.49
C THR A 213 -6.42 -22.79 -18.76
N ASP A 214 -7.44 -23.29 -19.47
CA ASP A 214 -7.62 -24.72 -19.77
C ASP A 214 -6.55 -25.24 -20.74
N THR A 215 -6.01 -24.36 -21.59
CA THR A 215 -4.98 -24.70 -22.57
C THR A 215 -3.57 -24.34 -22.07
N TYR A 216 -3.45 -23.27 -21.26
CA TYR A 216 -2.18 -22.72 -20.79
C TYR A 216 -2.06 -22.78 -19.27
N LYS A 217 -2.20 -23.99 -18.70
CA LYS A 217 -2.15 -24.23 -17.25
C LYS A 217 -0.87 -23.67 -16.61
N GLU A 218 0.29 -23.92 -17.21
CA GLU A 218 1.58 -23.43 -16.70
C GLU A 218 1.62 -21.90 -16.59
N LEU A 219 1.13 -21.21 -17.61
CA LEU A 219 1.06 -19.74 -17.62
C LEU A 219 0.11 -19.23 -16.53
N SER A 220 -1.00 -19.92 -16.31
CA SER A 220 -1.93 -19.60 -15.23
C SER A 220 -1.32 -19.79 -13.83
N ILE A 221 -0.46 -20.79 -13.64
CA ILE A 221 0.29 -21.00 -12.39
C ILE A 221 1.32 -19.88 -12.21
N ILE A 222 2.05 -19.52 -13.26
CA ILE A 222 3.02 -18.41 -13.22
C ILE A 222 2.31 -17.09 -12.88
N ASP A 223 1.18 -16.80 -13.53
CA ASP A 223 0.36 -15.62 -13.24
C ASP A 223 -0.08 -15.58 -11.76
N GLY A 224 -0.56 -16.71 -11.23
CA GLY A 224 -0.91 -16.84 -9.82
C GLY A 224 0.25 -16.56 -8.87
N ALA A 225 1.45 -17.06 -9.21
CA ALA A 225 2.67 -16.85 -8.43
C ALA A 225 3.10 -15.37 -8.47
N ILE A 226 3.08 -14.74 -9.64
CA ILE A 226 3.40 -13.32 -9.79
C ILE A 226 2.37 -12.46 -9.06
N SER A 227 1.07 -12.75 -9.18
CA SER A 227 0.01 -12.00 -8.50
C SER A 227 0.16 -12.09 -6.98
N THR A 228 0.40 -13.28 -6.42
CA THR A 228 0.61 -13.45 -4.97
C THR A 228 1.87 -12.74 -4.49
N PHE A 229 2.96 -12.82 -5.25
CA PHE A 229 4.19 -12.06 -4.98
C PHE A 229 3.93 -10.54 -4.93
N ILE A 230 3.29 -9.99 -5.97
CA ILE A 230 3.05 -8.55 -6.06
C ILE A 230 2.08 -8.07 -4.97
N ARG A 231 1.01 -8.83 -4.68
CA ARG A 231 0.08 -8.52 -3.58
C ARG A 231 0.82 -8.46 -2.25
N MET A 232 1.70 -9.41 -1.98
CA MET A 232 2.49 -9.38 -0.75
C MET A 232 3.50 -8.23 -0.73
N ALA A 233 4.17 -7.96 -1.85
CA ALA A 233 5.09 -6.82 -1.95
C ALA A 233 4.39 -5.47 -1.69
N LEU A 234 3.12 -5.32 -2.11
CA LEU A 234 2.29 -4.15 -1.78
C LEU A 234 2.01 -4.05 -0.28
N LEU A 235 1.67 -5.17 0.38
CA LEU A 235 1.42 -5.22 1.83
C LEU A 235 2.69 -4.92 2.63
N ASP A 236 3.83 -5.45 2.21
CA ASP A 236 5.15 -5.14 2.77
C ASP A 236 5.42 -3.65 2.63
N PHE A 237 5.33 -3.12 1.41
CA PHE A 237 5.67 -1.73 1.13
C PHE A 237 4.84 -0.76 1.96
N TYR A 238 3.53 -0.99 2.11
CA TYR A 238 2.69 -0.20 3.00
C TYR A 238 3.12 -0.31 4.48
N SER A 239 3.54 -1.49 4.91
CA SER A 239 3.98 -1.74 6.29
C SER A 239 5.33 -1.08 6.63
N PHE A 240 6.09 -0.64 5.62
CA PHE A 240 7.35 0.07 5.78
C PHE A 240 7.19 1.58 5.53
N PRO A 241 7.07 2.40 6.60
CA PRO A 241 7.12 3.84 6.43
C PRO A 241 8.49 4.26 5.87
N PRO A 242 8.55 5.33 5.06
CA PRO A 242 9.82 5.85 4.54
C PRO A 242 10.74 6.24 5.70
N SER A 243 12.02 5.85 5.60
CA SER A 243 13.01 6.24 6.61
C SER A 243 13.24 7.76 6.60
N LYS A 244 13.64 8.34 7.74
CA LYS A 244 14.00 9.76 7.84
C LYS A 244 15.01 10.20 6.78
N ARG A 245 16.02 9.36 6.49
CA ARG A 245 17.02 9.61 5.45
C ARG A 245 16.40 9.73 4.06
N VAL A 246 15.43 8.87 3.74
CA VAL A 246 14.70 8.92 2.46
C VAL A 246 13.84 10.18 2.38
N ILE A 247 13.15 10.55 3.46
CA ILE A 247 12.35 11.78 3.51
C ILE A 247 13.24 13.00 3.29
N ILE A 248 14.38 13.10 3.98
CA ILE A 248 15.35 14.20 3.82
C ILE A 248 15.91 14.22 2.40
N LEU A 249 16.29 13.09 1.84
CA LEU A 249 16.83 13.01 0.48
C LEU A 249 15.79 13.45 -0.56
N MET A 250 14.54 13.00 -0.42
CA MET A 250 13.44 13.44 -1.28
C MET A 250 13.17 14.94 -1.11
N ARG A 251 13.14 15.44 0.12
CA ARG A 251 12.98 16.87 0.41
C ARG A 251 14.09 17.69 -0.23
N ASN A 252 15.36 17.27 -0.12
CA ASN A 252 16.49 18.00 -0.70
C ASN A 252 16.46 18.00 -2.22
N LYS A 253 16.02 16.90 -2.84
CA LYS A 253 15.95 16.78 -4.30
C LYS A 253 14.83 17.61 -4.91
N TRP A 254 13.64 17.58 -4.30
CA TRP A 254 12.43 18.19 -4.87
C TRP A 254 12.13 19.59 -4.30
N PHE A 255 12.63 19.89 -3.09
CA PHE A 255 12.43 21.15 -2.37
C PHE A 255 13.75 21.68 -1.77
N PRO A 256 14.80 21.92 -2.57
CA PRO A 256 16.13 22.32 -2.07
C PRO A 256 16.12 23.62 -1.27
N HIS A 257 15.15 24.51 -1.50
CA HIS A 257 15.07 25.84 -0.85
C HIS A 257 14.23 25.80 0.44
N SER A 258 13.59 24.67 0.76
CA SER A 258 12.75 24.53 1.95
C SER A 258 13.53 24.42 3.26
N MET A 259 14.86 24.29 3.22
CA MET A 259 15.72 24.26 4.42
C MET A 259 16.34 25.62 4.75
N GLY A 260 16.16 26.63 3.88
CA GLY A 260 16.90 27.90 3.97
C GLY A 260 16.16 29.09 4.58
N GLY A 261 14.92 28.97 5.10
CA GLY A 261 14.19 30.20 5.44
C GLY A 261 12.85 30.08 6.14
N ALA A 262 12.74 29.27 7.20
CA ALA A 262 11.53 29.32 8.03
C ALA A 262 11.87 29.29 9.52
N ILE A 263 12.17 30.46 10.08
CA ILE A 263 11.81 30.74 11.48
C ILE A 263 10.28 30.78 11.47
N VAL A 264 9.64 29.63 11.68
CA VAL A 264 8.18 29.53 11.79
C VAL A 264 7.81 30.03 13.19
N PRO A 265 7.00 31.09 13.33
CA PRO A 265 6.49 31.49 14.63
C PRO A 265 5.63 30.35 15.19
N ILE A 266 5.82 30.06 16.49
CA ILE A 266 5.31 28.95 17.34
C ILE A 266 3.76 28.80 17.37
N ARG A 267 3.02 29.41 16.45
CA ARG A 267 1.55 29.49 16.49
C ARG A 267 0.81 29.09 15.22
N ALA A 268 1.46 28.40 14.29
CA ALA A 268 0.76 27.71 13.22
C ALA A 268 0.80 26.20 13.50
N THR A 269 -0.33 25.63 13.95
CA THR A 269 -0.57 24.18 13.87
C THR A 269 -0.57 23.80 12.40
N THR A 270 0.60 23.45 11.87
CA THR A 270 0.74 23.13 10.45
C THR A 270 0.30 21.68 10.21
N ALA A 271 -0.11 21.38 8.98
CA ALA A 271 -0.37 20.00 8.56
C ALA A 271 0.87 19.09 8.77
N SER A 272 2.07 19.67 8.86
CA SER A 272 3.31 18.98 9.25
C SER A 272 3.22 18.45 10.67
N ASP A 273 2.83 19.30 11.63
CA ASP A 273 2.70 18.92 13.04
C ASP A 273 1.62 17.85 13.24
N GLN A 274 0.50 17.96 12.51
CA GLN A 274 -0.54 16.92 12.50
C GLN A 274 -0.04 15.61 11.89
N PHE A 275 0.71 15.68 10.79
CA PHE A 275 1.27 14.49 10.16
C PHE A 275 2.35 13.83 11.04
N GLU A 276 3.18 14.61 11.72
CA GLU A 276 4.19 14.15 12.68
C GLU A 276 3.58 13.63 13.99
N LEU A 277 2.45 14.19 14.43
CA LEU A 277 1.66 13.66 15.55
C LEU A 277 0.97 12.33 15.20
N HIS A 278 0.61 12.12 13.93
CA HIS A 278 0.01 10.87 13.42
C HIS A 278 1.03 9.85 12.87
N MET A 279 2.30 10.23 12.79
CA MET A 279 3.40 9.30 12.56
C MET A 279 3.76 8.59 13.87
N SER A 280 4.04 7.29 13.78
CA SER A 280 4.48 6.51 14.95
C SER A 280 5.67 7.21 15.64
N PRO A 281 5.77 7.19 16.99
CA PRO A 281 6.76 7.96 17.74
C PRO A 281 8.23 7.79 17.28
N GLY A 282 8.57 6.69 16.59
CA GLY A 282 9.91 6.47 16.01
C GLY A 282 10.27 7.34 14.79
N THR A 283 9.28 7.99 14.16
CA THR A 283 9.45 8.79 12.92
C THR A 283 9.47 10.30 13.14
N LYS A 284 9.21 10.79 14.36
CA LYS A 284 9.35 12.22 14.70
C LYS A 284 10.76 12.69 14.38
N LEU A 285 10.90 13.64 13.46
CA LEU A 285 12.16 14.35 13.26
C LEU A 285 12.39 15.11 14.57
N LYS A 286 13.50 14.81 15.26
CA LYS A 286 13.93 15.73 16.32
C LYS A 286 14.44 16.94 15.57
N ASP A 287 13.88 18.10 15.86
CA ASP A 287 14.55 19.35 15.53
C ASP A 287 15.91 19.29 16.22
N GLU A 288 16.99 19.24 15.44
CA GLU A 288 18.35 19.41 15.94
C GLU A 288 18.49 20.87 16.38
N GLU A 289 17.97 21.17 17.57
CA GLU A 289 18.25 22.41 18.29
C GLU A 289 18.62 22.05 19.74
N ASP A 290 19.63 21.18 19.87
CA ASP A 290 20.37 20.97 21.11
C ASP A 290 21.80 20.55 20.75
N SER A 291 22.55 21.50 20.19
CA SER A 291 24.01 21.45 20.16
C SER A 291 24.56 22.84 20.44
N ASP A 292 24.88 23.04 21.72
CA ASP A 292 25.99 23.85 22.23
C ASP A 292 26.30 25.20 21.55
N VAL A 293 25.65 26.26 22.04
CA VAL A 293 26.27 27.59 22.11
C VAL A 293 26.53 27.90 23.58
N GLY A 294 27.63 27.34 24.09
CA GLY A 294 28.28 27.82 25.30
C GLY A 294 28.89 29.19 25.06
N VAL A 295 28.09 30.25 25.16
CA VAL A 295 28.58 31.63 25.31
C VAL A 295 28.38 32.03 26.77
N GLY A 296 29.46 31.89 27.53
CA GLY A 296 29.55 32.38 28.90
C GLY A 296 29.40 33.91 28.92
N SER A 297 28.27 34.38 29.42
CA SER A 297 28.09 35.77 29.84
C SER A 297 28.21 35.83 31.35
N LYS A 298 29.38 36.29 31.81
CA LYS A 298 29.63 36.68 33.20
C LYS A 298 28.68 37.81 33.58
N SER A 299 27.76 37.56 34.50
CA SER A 299 27.07 38.63 35.24
C SER A 299 27.74 38.76 36.60
N GLU A 300 28.50 39.86 36.71
CA GLU A 300 29.19 40.32 37.89
C GLU A 300 28.16 40.94 38.85
N ILE A 301 27.95 40.29 39.99
CA ILE A 301 27.08 40.79 41.07
C ILE A 301 27.89 41.82 41.87
N VAL A 302 27.62 43.10 41.64
CA VAL A 302 28.15 44.20 42.45
C VAL A 302 27.28 44.35 43.70
N LEU A 303 27.80 43.84 44.83
CA LEU A 303 27.33 44.12 46.19
C LEU A 303 27.85 45.50 46.62
N VAL A 304 26.95 46.48 46.73
CA VAL A 304 27.25 47.76 47.42
C VAL A 304 26.69 47.69 48.84
N SER A 305 27.59 47.87 49.78
CA SER A 305 27.39 47.96 51.23
C SER A 305 26.74 49.29 51.66
N LYS A 306 25.88 49.19 52.69
CA LYS A 306 25.43 50.17 53.71
C LYS A 306 26.32 51.42 53.94
N PRO A 307 25.77 52.57 54.42
CA PRO A 307 25.40 52.69 55.84
C PRO A 307 24.16 53.56 56.19
N GLU A 308 23.86 53.48 57.49
CA GLU A 308 22.79 54.06 58.30
C GLU A 308 22.60 55.58 58.19
N MET A 309 21.38 56.05 58.44
CA MET A 309 21.17 57.19 59.34
C MET A 309 19.82 57.13 60.06
N VAL A 310 19.89 57.57 61.31
CA VAL A 310 18.95 57.42 62.43
C VAL A 310 18.06 58.67 62.57
N ALA A 311 16.79 58.41 62.95
CA ALA A 311 15.81 59.21 63.71
C ALA A 311 15.45 60.66 63.28
N VAL A 312 14.15 61.02 63.39
CA VAL A 312 13.58 61.88 64.45
C VAL A 312 12.04 61.81 64.42
N HIS A 313 11.45 61.69 65.61
CA HIS A 313 10.03 61.73 65.98
C HIS A 313 9.23 62.93 65.43
N MET A 314 7.93 62.70 65.18
CA MET A 314 6.87 63.54 65.73
C MET A 314 5.69 62.68 66.18
N ALA A 315 5.10 63.09 67.30
CA ALA A 315 4.01 62.51 68.10
C ALA A 315 4.44 61.56 69.22
#